data_AF-A0A961AED5-F1
#
_entry.id   AF-A0A961AED5-F1
#
_cell.length_a   1.000
_cell.length_b   1.000
_cell.length_c   1.000
_cell.angle_alpha   90.00
_cell.angle_beta   90.00
_cell.angle_gamma   90.00
#
_symmetry.space_group_name_H-M   'P 1'
#
loop_
_entity.id
_entity.type
_entity.pdbx_description
1 polymer ?
#
loop_
_entity_poly.entity_id
_entity_poly.type
_entity_poly.pdbx_seq_one_letter_code
_entity_poly.pdbx_strand_id
1 'polypeptide(L)' 'MTRTILATCLLAILLAGSPALAFEPLSGTRAYPISGTDIVSGQHVDLDQYLGKWVLLEFWATW' A
#
# COMPACT_ATOMS: atom_id res chain seq x y z
N MET A 1 16.96 5.96 -40.10
CA MET A 1 15.88 5.03 -39.67
C MET A 1 16.07 4.48 -38.26
N THR A 2 17.30 4.27 -37.77
CA THR A 2 17.57 3.70 -36.42
C THR A 2 17.29 4.65 -35.24
N ARG A 3 17.48 5.97 -35.40
CA ARG A 3 17.29 6.96 -34.32
C ARG A 3 15.82 7.22 -33.97
N THR A 4 14.92 7.13 -34.95
CA THR A 4 13.48 7.36 -34.75
C THR A 4 12.84 6.23 -33.95
N ILE A 5 13.29 4.99 -34.18
CA ILE A 5 12.81 3.80 -33.46
C ILE A 5 13.29 3.81 -32.00
N LEU A 6 14.52 4.27 -31.75
CA LEU A 6 15.04 4.39 -30.38
C LEU A 6 14.27 5.45 -29.57
N ALA A 7 13.95 6.58 -30.21
CA ALA A 7 13.22 7.68 -29.59
C ALA A 7 11.76 7.31 -29.26
N THR A 8 11.09 6.54 -30.13
CA THR A 8 9.73 6.06 -29.84
C THR A 8 9.71 5.00 -28.74
N CYS A 9 10.71 4.11 -28.66
CA CYS A 9 10.82 3.18 -27.53
C CYS A 9 11.07 3.90 -26.20
N LEU A 10 11.92 4.93 -26.17
CA LEU A 10 12.22 5.68 -24.94
C LEU A 10 10.99 6.46 -24.44
N LEU A 11 10.22 7.07 -25.35
CA LEU A 11 8.98 7.78 -25.03
C LEU A 11 7.89 6.83 -24.51
N ALA A 12 7.79 5.61 -25.06
CA ALA A 12 6.85 4.60 -24.60
C ALA A 12 7.14 4.12 -23.17
N ILE A 13 8.41 4.00 -22.79
CA ILE A 13 8.82 3.63 -21.43
C ILE A 13 8.55 4.76 -20.42
N LEU A 14 8.66 6.02 -20.84
CA LEU A 14 8.33 7.19 -20.01
C LEU A 14 6.82 7.39 -19.82
N LEU A 15 5.99 7.00 -20.79
CA LEU A 15 4.53 7.06 -20.72
C LEU A 15 3.90 5.87 -19.98
N ALA A 16 4.55 4.70 -20.04
CA ALA A 16 4.21 3.56 -19.21
C ALA A 16 4.73 3.81 -17.79
N GLY A 17 4.04 4.67 -17.04
CA GLY A 17 4.34 4.92 -15.62
C GLY A 17 4.59 3.58 -14.93
N SER A 18 5.74 3.48 -14.25
CA SER A 18 6.10 2.24 -13.57
C SER A 18 4.94 1.88 -12.63
N PRO A 19 4.43 0.64 -12.65
CA PRO A 19 3.50 0.24 -11.61
C PRO A 19 4.19 0.52 -10.29
N ALA A 20 3.55 1.31 -9.42
CA ALA A 20 4.02 1.44 -8.07
C ALA A 20 4.18 0.01 -7.56
N LEU A 21 5.37 -0.34 -7.07
CA LEU A 21 5.57 -1.61 -6.38
C LEU A 21 4.79 -1.51 -5.08
N ALA A 22 3.48 -1.73 -5.19
CA ALA A 22 2.57 -1.74 -4.06
C ALA A 22 2.91 -2.98 -3.26
N PHE A 23 2.97 -2.79 -1.95
CA PHE A 23 3.13 -3.90 -1.04
C PHE A 23 1.87 -4.77 -1.08
N GLU A 24 2.02 -6.03 -1.49
CA GLU A 24 0.94 -7.01 -1.46
C GLU A 24 1.08 -7.91 -0.22
N PRO A 25 0.16 -7.81 0.76
CA PRO A 25 0.21 -8.70 1.91
C PRO A 25 -0.15 -10.13 1.50
N LEU A 26 0.64 -11.09 1.97
CA LEU A 26 0.39 -12.51 1.76
C LEU A 26 -0.87 -12.94 2.53
N SER A 27 -1.95 -13.20 1.81
CA SER A 27 -3.20 -13.72 2.38
C SER A 27 -2.97 -15.06 3.11
N GLY A 28 -3.71 -15.30 4.19
CA GLY A 28 -3.62 -16.51 5.00
C GLY A 28 -2.44 -16.53 5.99
N THR A 29 -1.58 -15.52 5.98
CA THR A 29 -0.55 -15.32 7.02
C THR A 29 -1.03 -14.35 8.09
N ARG A 30 -0.28 -14.23 9.20
CA ARG A 30 -0.58 -13.26 10.25
C ARG A 30 -0.56 -11.84 9.64
N ALA A 31 -1.57 -11.04 9.96
CA ALA A 31 -1.55 -9.62 9.62
C ALA A 31 -0.29 -8.94 10.22
N TYR A 32 0.25 -7.96 9.50
CA TYR A 32 1.39 -7.17 9.98
C TYR A 32 1.00 -6.42 11.27
N PRO A 33 1.96 -6.23 12.20
CA PRO A 33 1.68 -5.46 13.40
C PRO A 33 1.34 -4.01 13.04
N ILE A 34 0.23 -3.52 13.58
CA ILE A 34 -0.22 -2.13 13.43
C ILE A 34 -0.43 -1.60 14.83
N SER A 35 0.19 -0.47 15.12
CA SER A 35 0.08 0.24 16.40
C SER A 35 -0.09 1.73 16.13
N GLY A 36 -0.90 2.40 16.93
CA GLY A 36 -1.13 3.83 16.76
C GLY A 36 -1.78 4.46 17.96
N THR A 37 -2.05 5.76 17.85
CA THR A 37 -2.86 6.48 18.81
C THR A 37 -4.24 6.64 18.21
N ASP A 38 -5.27 6.16 18.91
CA ASP A 38 -6.66 6.38 18.51
C ASP A 38 -6.98 7.88 18.54
N ILE A 39 -7.51 8.40 17.43
CA ILE A 39 -7.73 9.84 17.26
C ILE A 39 -8.90 10.36 18.12
N VAL A 40 -9.81 9.48 18.54
CA VAL A 40 -10.99 9.85 19.35
C VAL A 40 -10.68 9.83 20.85
N SER A 41 -10.10 8.73 21.33
CA SER A 41 -9.82 8.50 22.75
C SER A 41 -8.42 8.91 23.20
N GLY A 42 -7.48 9.12 22.26
CA GLY A 42 -6.08 9.39 22.55
C GLY A 42 -5.31 8.21 23.14
N GLN A 43 -5.90 7.02 23.23
CA GLN A 43 -5.25 5.84 23.77
C GLN A 43 -4.31 5.20 22.75
N HIS A 44 -3.26 4.54 23.24
CA HIS A 44 -2.45 3.67 22.40
C HIS A 44 -3.20 2.38 22.11
N VAL A 45 -3.26 1.99 20.84
CA VAL A 45 -3.96 0.80 20.35
C VAL A 45 -3.01 -0.02 19.47
N ASP A 46 -3.02 -1.32 19.71
CA ASP A 46 -2.30 -2.32 18.92
C ASP A 46 -3.29 -3.33 18.32
N LEU A 47 -3.03 -3.77 17.09
CA LEU A 47 -3.87 -4.78 16.43
C LEU A 47 -3.97 -6.09 17.25
N ASP A 48 -2.92 -6.43 17.99
CA ASP A 48 -2.88 -7.64 18.82
C ASP A 48 -3.88 -7.62 19.98
N GLN A 49 -4.36 -6.43 20.39
CA GLN A 49 -5.41 -6.30 21.40
C GLN A 49 -6.76 -6.86 20.91
N TYR A 50 -6.91 -7.07 19.60
CA TYR A 50 -8.13 -7.56 18.96
C TYR A 50 -8.08 -9.05 18.56
N LEU A 51 -7.05 -9.79 18.98
CA LEU A 51 -6.94 -11.23 18.72
C LEU A 51 -8.18 -12.00 19.20
N GLY A 52 -8.57 -13.01 18.43
CA GLY A 52 -9.79 -13.80 18.67
C GLY A 52 -11.09 -13.15 18.15
N LYS A 53 -10.99 -11.99 17.50
CA LYS A 53 -12.12 -11.31 16.84
C LYS A 53 -11.87 -11.23 15.34
N TRP A 54 -12.96 -11.15 14.58
CA TRP A 54 -12.90 -10.70 13.19
C TRP A 54 -12.72 -9.17 13.18
N VAL A 55 -11.71 -8.70 12.45
CA VAL A 55 -11.35 -7.28 12.37
C VAL A 55 -11.29 -6.87 10.91
N LEU A 56 -11.96 -5.77 10.57
CA LEU A 56 -11.83 -5.09 9.28
C LEU A 56 -10.85 -3.93 9.46
N LEU A 57 -9.76 -3.93 8.69
CA LEU A 57 -8.81 -2.82 8.64
C LEU A 57 -9.15 -1.94 7.45
N GLU A 58 -9.35 -0.66 7.72
CA GLU A 58 -9.73 0.35 6.73
C GLU A 58 -8.80 1.55 6.87
N PHE A 59 -8.16 1.94 5.76
CA PHE A 59 -7.20 3.04 5.72
C PHE A 59 -7.82 4.17 4.91
N TRP A 60 -7.96 5.34 5.53
CA TRP A 60 -8.55 6.51 4.91
C TRP A 60 -7.80 7.79 5.26
N ALA A 61 -8.10 8.84 4.51
CA ALA A 61 -7.64 10.19 4.77
C ALA A 61 -8.68 11.20 4.27
N THR A 62 -8.60 12.43 4.76
CA THR A 62 -9.61 13.48 4.49
C THR A 62 -9.46 14.17 3.12
N TRP A 63 -8.34 13.96 2.43
CA TRP A 63 -8.01 14.64 1.18
C TRP A 63 -8.74 14.03 -0.03
#